data_AF-A0AAD4BTS0-F1
#
_entry.id   AF-A0AAD4BTS0-F1
#
_cell.length_a   1.000
_cell.length_b   1.000
_cell.length_c   1.000
_cell.angle_alpha   90.00
_cell.angle_beta   90.00
_cell.angle_gamma   90.00
#
_symmetry.space_group_name_H-M   'P 1'
#
loop_
_entity.id
_entity.type
_entity.pdbx_description
1 polymer ?
#
loop_
_entity_poly.entity_id
_entity_poly.type
_entity_poly.pdbx_seq_one_letter_code
_entity_poly.pdbx_strand_id
1 'polypeptide(L)'
;MCSTRTQQHYTLFSFWQLSIYPRPTPTLVLLDTPSPLEWRIGQVRREVCGYYFGARTHVQGVIDRWVRVEEAVESRLHSFRDPTEPLNPGLLYTGVSALTASVVVRSRALPVRFLLPPLSFVGAFAYFLPRTAGRVGGWMEELEGTYAPRAGEIRQTSVAHTRMALGMLGDKYREGREGLEKGVGRVVEGIESGTGLRLSGALGWTKARDDTKSGSDEDHNHE
;
A
#
# COMPACT_ATOMS: atom_id res chain seq x y z
N MET A 1 4.99 -60.17 -110.43
CA MET A 1 4.31 -59.04 -109.76
C MET A 1 5.42 -58.05 -109.39
N CYS A 2 5.76 -57.07 -110.24
CA CYS A 2 5.08 -55.78 -110.43
C CYS A 2 5.07 -55.00 -109.08
N SER A 3 5.64 -53.81 -108.89
CA SER A 3 6.25 -52.81 -109.77
C SER A 3 6.95 -51.74 -108.91
N THR A 4 8.08 -51.23 -109.39
CA THR A 4 8.55 -49.80 -109.43
C THR A 4 8.49 -48.91 -108.16
N ARG A 5 9.64 -48.35 -107.74
CA ARG A 5 10.19 -47.01 -108.10
C ARG A 5 9.48 -45.89 -107.30
N THR A 6 10.12 -44.98 -106.56
CA THR A 6 10.88 -43.80 -107.03
C THR A 6 11.33 -43.08 -105.75
N GLN A 7 12.62 -42.94 -105.41
CA GLN A 7 13.55 -41.85 -105.76
C GLN A 7 13.07 -40.41 -105.45
N GLN A 8 14.06 -39.64 -104.98
CA GLN A 8 14.17 -38.18 -104.80
C GLN A 8 13.79 -37.63 -103.41
N HIS A 9 14.76 -37.23 -102.56
CA HIS A 9 15.63 -36.03 -102.62
C HIS A 9 14.86 -34.70 -102.68
N TYR A 10 15.49 -33.63 -102.17
CA TYR A 10 15.11 -32.20 -102.08
C TYR A 10 13.98 -31.89 -101.06
N THR A 11 14.10 -30.97 -100.10
CA THR A 11 14.80 -29.67 -100.05
C THR A 11 15.14 -29.23 -98.61
N LEU A 12 16.39 -28.81 -98.41
CA LEU A 12 16.76 -27.73 -97.50
C LEU A 12 16.08 -26.46 -98.01
N PHE A 13 15.08 -25.91 -97.29
CA PHE A 13 14.72 -24.48 -97.20
C PHE A 13 13.35 -24.36 -96.51
N SER A 14 13.33 -24.06 -95.21
CA SER A 14 12.13 -23.50 -94.57
C SER A 14 12.57 -22.52 -93.50
N PHE A 15 13.01 -21.34 -93.96
CA PHE A 15 13.41 -20.21 -93.12
C PHE A 15 12.24 -19.24 -92.86
N TRP A 16 11.01 -19.56 -93.30
CA TRP A 16 9.86 -18.66 -93.16
C TRP A 16 8.54 -19.42 -92.99
N GLN A 17 8.29 -19.94 -91.78
CA GLN A 17 6.94 -20.20 -91.31
C GLN A 17 6.70 -19.32 -90.07
N LEU A 18 6.32 -18.07 -90.31
CA LEU A 18 5.73 -17.26 -89.24
C LEU A 18 4.36 -17.85 -88.91
N SER A 19 4.18 -18.26 -87.66
CA SER A 19 2.88 -18.68 -87.14
C SER A 19 1.87 -17.52 -87.27
N ILE A 20 0.78 -17.73 -88.01
CA ILE A 20 -0.30 -16.75 -88.25
C ILE A 20 -1.24 -16.63 -87.02
N TYR A 21 -1.12 -17.54 -86.06
CA TYR A 21 -1.91 -17.51 -84.83
C TYR A 21 -1.25 -16.61 -83.80
N PRO A 22 -2.00 -15.72 -83.13
CA PRO A 22 -1.49 -15.03 -81.96
C PRO A 22 -1.09 -16.10 -80.95
N ARG A 23 0.16 -16.08 -80.49
CA ARG A 23 0.59 -16.95 -79.40
C ARG A 23 -0.30 -16.63 -78.20
N PRO A 24 -0.85 -17.62 -77.49
CA PRO A 24 -1.64 -17.35 -76.31
C PRO A 24 -0.77 -16.54 -75.34
N THR A 25 -1.26 -15.38 -74.94
CA THR A 25 -0.56 -14.52 -73.98
C THR A 25 -0.28 -15.35 -72.74
N PRO A 26 0.99 -15.52 -72.33
CA PRO A 26 1.31 -16.36 -71.18
C PRO A 26 0.57 -15.80 -69.96
N THR A 27 -0.29 -16.63 -69.36
CA THR A 27 -0.98 -16.28 -68.13
C THR A 27 0.07 -16.08 -67.04
N LEU A 28 0.34 -14.82 -66.69
CA LEU A 28 1.18 -14.46 -65.55
C LEU A 28 0.49 -14.96 -64.27
N VAL A 29 0.93 -16.12 -63.79
CA VAL A 29 0.58 -16.59 -62.44
C VAL A 29 1.47 -15.81 -61.49
N LEU A 30 0.87 -14.88 -60.75
CA LEU A 30 1.54 -14.15 -59.67
C LEU A 30 1.86 -15.16 -58.57
N LEU A 31 3.08 -15.72 -58.56
CA LEU A 31 3.55 -16.47 -57.42
C LEU A 31 3.83 -15.48 -56.30
N ASP A 32 2.98 -15.50 -55.28
CA ASP A 32 3.12 -14.75 -54.04
C ASP A 32 4.22 -15.40 -53.17
N THR A 33 5.43 -15.48 -53.73
CA THR A 33 6.60 -16.00 -53.04
C THR A 33 7.19 -14.89 -52.19
N PRO A 34 7.21 -15.06 -50.85
CA PRO A 34 7.69 -14.01 -49.97
C PRO A 34 9.15 -13.74 -50.26
N SER A 35 9.48 -12.45 -50.39
CA SER A 35 10.86 -12.04 -50.61
C SER A 35 11.72 -12.40 -49.39
N PRO A 36 13.04 -12.63 -49.56
CA PRO A 36 13.92 -12.94 -48.43
C PRO A 36 13.94 -11.83 -47.36
N LEU A 37 13.57 -10.60 -47.73
CA LEU A 37 13.47 -9.44 -46.84
C LEU A 37 12.16 -9.46 -46.03
N GLU A 38 11.06 -9.83 -46.69
CA GLU A 38 9.76 -10.04 -46.05
C GLU A 38 9.80 -11.15 -44.99
N TRP A 39 10.52 -12.24 -45.27
CA TRP A 39 10.71 -13.32 -44.28
C TRP A 39 11.44 -12.83 -43.02
N ARG A 40 12.50 -12.03 -43.17
CA ARG A 40 13.25 -11.45 -42.03
C ARG A 40 12.41 -10.47 -41.24
N ILE A 41 11.66 -9.59 -41.91
CA ILE A 41 10.73 -8.66 -41.24
C ILE A 41 9.67 -9.44 -40.47
N GLY A 42 9.15 -10.53 -41.06
CA GLY A 42 8.19 -11.42 -40.43
C GLY A 42 8.73 -12.10 -39.16
N GLN A 43 10.00 -12.55 -39.18
CA GLN A 43 10.64 -13.12 -37.99
C GLN A 43 10.80 -12.09 -36.87
N VAL A 44 11.38 -10.93 -37.19
CA VAL A 44 11.60 -9.87 -36.20
C VAL A 44 10.28 -9.41 -35.59
N ARG A 45 9.22 -9.24 -36.39
CA ARG A 45 7.89 -8.88 -35.89
C ARG A 45 7.34 -9.93 -34.93
N ARG A 46 7.51 -11.22 -35.24
CA ARG A 46 7.02 -12.31 -34.37
C ARG A 46 7.78 -12.36 -33.06
N GLU A 47 9.09 -12.15 -33.06
CA GLU A 47 9.90 -12.10 -31.84
C GLU A 47 9.52 -10.90 -30.98
N VAL A 48 9.44 -9.69 -31.56
CA VAL A 48 9.05 -8.47 -30.84
C VAL A 48 7.63 -8.58 -30.30
N CYS A 49 6.68 -9.05 -31.11
CA CYS A 49 5.32 -9.31 -30.63
C CYS A 49 5.31 -10.36 -29.51
N GLY A 50 6.08 -11.44 -29.63
CA GLY A 50 6.20 -12.48 -28.61
C GLY A 50 6.69 -11.93 -27.27
N TYR A 51 7.77 -11.14 -27.27
CA TYR A 51 8.29 -10.48 -26.07
C TYR A 51 7.30 -9.48 -25.47
N TYR A 52 6.65 -8.67 -26.32
CA TYR A 52 5.66 -7.69 -25.87
C TYR A 52 4.43 -8.36 -25.24
N PHE A 53 3.89 -9.41 -25.88
CA PHE A 53 2.78 -10.18 -25.33
C PHE A 53 3.18 -10.89 -24.03
N GLY A 54 4.37 -11.50 -23.97
CA GLY A 54 4.89 -12.10 -22.75
C GLY A 54 4.98 -11.10 -21.59
N ALA A 55 5.63 -9.95 -21.81
CA ALA A 55 5.72 -8.89 -20.80
C ALA A 55 4.34 -8.40 -20.36
N ARG A 56 3.42 -8.18 -21.29
CA ARG A 56 2.05 -7.76 -20.99
C ARG A 56 1.31 -8.80 -20.16
N THR A 57 1.42 -10.09 -20.48
CA THR A 57 0.76 -11.16 -19.71
C THR A 57 1.31 -11.29 -18.29
N HIS A 58 2.60 -11.05 -18.06
CA HIS A 58 3.16 -11.01 -16.71
C HIS A 58 2.62 -9.84 -15.90
N VAL A 59 2.54 -8.65 -16.49
CA VAL A 59 1.97 -7.47 -15.83
C VAL A 59 0.49 -7.67 -15.55
N GLN A 60 -0.28 -8.14 -16.53
CA GLN A 60 -1.70 -8.47 -16.37
C GLN A 60 -1.88 -9.54 -15.28
N GLY A 61 -1.07 -10.59 -15.25
CA GLY A 61 -1.16 -11.60 -14.20
C GLY A 61 -0.82 -11.08 -12.79
N VAL A 62 0.06 -10.07 -12.67
CA VAL A 62 0.30 -9.37 -11.40
C VAL A 62 -0.92 -8.52 -11.03
N ILE A 63 -1.44 -7.74 -11.97
CA ILE A 63 -2.64 -6.90 -11.76
C ILE A 63 -3.83 -7.78 -11.35
N ASP A 64 -4.09 -8.87 -12.06
CA ASP A 64 -5.19 -9.78 -11.76
C ASP A 64 -5.05 -10.42 -10.36
N ARG A 65 -3.82 -10.67 -9.91
CA ARG A 65 -3.58 -11.10 -8.52
C ARG A 65 -3.92 -9.99 -7.52
N TRP A 66 -3.53 -8.76 -7.81
CA TRP A 66 -3.87 -7.61 -6.96
C TRP A 66 -5.36 -7.33 -6.94
N VAL A 67 -6.04 -7.36 -8.08
CA VAL A 67 -7.50 -7.18 -8.18
C VAL A 67 -8.23 -8.27 -7.39
N ARG A 68 -7.81 -9.53 -7.46
CA ARG A 68 -8.40 -10.59 -6.61
C ARG A 68 -8.17 -10.37 -5.12
N VAL A 69 -7.01 -9.82 -4.75
CA VAL A 69 -6.75 -9.43 -3.36
C VAL A 69 -7.66 -8.27 -2.97
N GLU A 70 -7.85 -7.28 -3.84
CA GLU A 70 -8.76 -6.15 -3.62
C GLU A 70 -10.20 -6.61 -3.49
N GLU A 71 -10.70 -7.49 -4.36
CA GLU A 71 -12.05 -8.07 -4.27
C GLU A 71 -12.24 -8.90 -2.99
N ALA A 72 -11.21 -9.67 -2.60
CA ALA A 72 -11.23 -10.41 -1.34
C ALA A 72 -11.25 -9.46 -0.13
N VAL A 73 -10.48 -8.37 -0.19
CA VAL A 73 -10.47 -7.33 0.85
C VAL A 73 -11.78 -6.55 0.85
N GLU A 74 -12.36 -6.22 -0.30
CA GLU A 74 -13.60 -5.46 -0.43
C GLU A 74 -14.79 -6.25 0.08
N SER A 75 -14.96 -7.50 -0.37
CA SER A 75 -16.01 -8.39 0.14
C SER A 75 -15.88 -8.57 1.66
N ARG A 76 -14.64 -8.63 2.18
CA ARG A 76 -14.37 -8.77 3.60
C ARG A 76 -14.55 -7.47 4.37
N LEU A 77 -14.16 -6.32 3.83
CA LEU A 77 -14.38 -5.00 4.41
C LEU A 77 -15.88 -4.71 4.50
N HIS A 78 -16.63 -5.08 3.46
CA HIS A 78 -18.09 -5.04 3.47
C HIS A 78 -18.67 -5.92 4.58
N SER A 79 -18.05 -7.08 4.86
CA SER A 79 -18.47 -7.95 5.97
C SER A 79 -18.08 -7.42 7.37
N PHE A 80 -17.03 -6.60 7.48
CA PHE A 80 -16.58 -6.02 8.74
C PHE A 80 -17.26 -4.69 9.08
N ARG A 81 -17.94 -4.07 8.09
CA ARG A 81 -18.73 -2.85 8.27
C ARG A 81 -19.78 -3.05 9.35
N ASP A 82 -19.55 -2.44 10.51
CA ASP A 82 -20.57 -2.27 11.53
C ASP A 82 -21.47 -1.09 11.12
N PRO A 83 -22.79 -1.28 10.89
CA PRO A 83 -23.68 -0.18 10.52
C PRO A 83 -23.84 0.87 11.64
N THR A 84 -23.36 0.56 12.86
CA THR A 84 -23.43 1.45 14.02
C THR A 84 -22.29 2.49 14.08
N GLU A 85 -21.24 2.36 13.26
CA GLU A 85 -20.09 3.27 13.25
C GLU A 85 -20.10 4.13 11.97
N PRO A 86 -20.07 5.48 12.06
CA PRO A 86 -20.07 6.35 10.89
C PRO A 86 -18.71 6.31 10.19
N LEU A 87 -18.56 5.36 9.26
CA LEU A 87 -17.33 5.16 8.49
C LEU A 87 -16.93 6.35 7.61
N ASN A 88 -17.92 7.10 7.11
CA ASN A 88 -17.70 8.16 6.13
C ASN A 88 -16.86 9.34 6.67
N PRO A 89 -17.15 9.91 7.86
CA PRO A 89 -16.24 10.89 8.47
C PRO A 89 -14.98 10.23 9.05
N GLY A 90 -15.09 9.04 9.65
CA GLY A 90 -13.96 8.36 10.29
C GLY A 90 -12.80 8.08 9.33
N LEU A 91 -13.09 7.46 8.19
CA LEU A 91 -12.05 7.15 7.19
C LEU A 91 -11.44 8.43 6.61
N LEU A 92 -12.25 9.47 6.38
CA LEU A 92 -11.73 10.77 5.95
C LEU A 92 -10.77 11.37 7.00
N TYR A 93 -11.11 11.34 8.28
CA TYR A 93 -10.22 11.85 9.33
C TYR A 93 -8.94 11.02 9.47
N THR A 94 -9.00 9.70 9.27
CA THR A 94 -7.78 8.86 9.22
C THR A 94 -6.88 9.24 8.05
N GLY A 95 -7.46 9.43 6.85
CA GLY A 95 -6.73 9.84 5.66
C GLY A 95 -6.12 11.24 5.80
N VAL A 96 -6.89 12.20 6.34
CA VAL A 96 -6.39 13.55 6.62
C VAL A 96 -5.23 13.50 7.62
N SER A 97 -5.33 12.70 8.68
CA SER A 97 -4.24 12.54 9.66
C SER A 97 -2.95 12.00 9.04
N ALA A 98 -3.07 11.03 8.13
CA ALA A 98 -1.94 10.49 7.37
C ALA A 98 -1.32 11.53 6.42
N LEU A 99 -2.15 12.25 5.69
CA LEU A 99 -1.71 13.31 4.78
C LEU A 99 -1.05 14.47 5.53
N THR A 100 -1.61 14.89 6.67
CA THR A 100 -1.02 15.90 7.54
C THR A 100 0.35 15.43 8.04
N ALA A 101 0.48 14.19 8.50
CA ALA A 101 1.78 13.64 8.92
C ALA A 101 2.79 13.61 7.76
N SER A 102 2.36 13.27 6.54
CA SER A 102 3.19 13.31 5.32
C SER A 102 3.71 14.70 5.01
N VAL A 103 2.86 15.73 5.14
CA VAL A 103 3.27 17.13 4.95
C VAL A 103 4.24 17.56 6.04
N VAL A 104 3.96 17.24 7.31
CA VAL A 104 4.81 17.60 8.46
C VAL A 104 6.20 16.97 8.36
N VAL A 105 6.28 15.74 7.84
CA VAL A 105 7.55 15.01 7.72
C VAL A 105 8.30 15.30 6.42
N ARG A 106 7.73 16.11 5.53
CA ARG A 106 8.30 16.42 4.20
C ARG A 106 9.74 16.91 4.26
N SER A 107 10.11 17.67 5.29
CA SER A 107 11.45 18.25 5.49
C SER A 107 12.32 17.50 6.52
N ARG A 108 11.84 16.36 7.05
CA ARG A 108 12.56 15.57 8.07
C ARG A 108 13.39 14.46 7.41
N ALA A 109 14.27 13.84 8.19
CA ALA A 109 15.15 12.76 7.74
C ALA A 109 14.37 11.60 7.07
N LEU A 110 15.02 10.94 6.09
CA LEU A 110 14.44 9.87 5.26
C LEU A 110 13.65 8.78 6.03
N PRO A 111 14.12 8.20 7.16
CA PRO A 111 13.36 7.14 7.82
C PRO A 111 12.03 7.65 8.40
N VAL A 112 12.02 8.83 8.99
CA VAL A 112 10.80 9.43 9.56
C VAL A 112 9.79 9.70 8.44
N ARG A 113 10.27 10.10 7.26
CA ARG A 113 9.42 10.40 6.09
C ARG A 113 8.61 9.21 5.59
N PHE A 114 9.15 8.00 5.68
CA PHE A 114 8.46 6.79 5.26
C PHE A 114 7.66 6.14 6.39
N LEU A 115 8.13 6.26 7.65
CA LEU A 115 7.50 5.60 8.79
C LEU A 115 6.35 6.41 9.41
N LEU A 116 6.46 7.75 9.44
CA LEU A 116 5.50 8.60 10.14
C LEU A 116 4.10 8.57 9.50
N PRO A 117 3.94 8.68 8.16
CA PRO A 117 2.61 8.67 7.55
C PRO A 117 1.82 7.36 7.75
N PRO A 118 2.39 6.15 7.57
CA PRO A 118 1.66 4.92 7.86
C PRO A 118 1.42 4.73 9.37
N LEU A 119 2.35 5.16 10.24
CA LEU A 119 2.13 5.11 11.69
C LEU A 119 0.97 6.01 12.12
N SER A 120 0.90 7.23 11.59
CA SER A 120 -0.21 8.14 11.90
C SER A 120 -1.53 7.64 11.33
N PHE A 121 -1.51 6.98 10.16
CA PHE A 121 -2.69 6.33 9.60
C PHE A 121 -3.21 5.22 10.53
N VAL A 122 -2.34 4.30 10.96
CA VAL A 122 -2.72 3.19 11.85
C VAL A 122 -3.19 3.72 13.21
N GLY A 123 -2.50 4.71 13.77
CA GLY A 123 -2.90 5.35 15.03
C GLY A 123 -4.26 6.06 14.91
N ALA A 124 -4.47 6.83 13.85
CA ALA A 124 -5.75 7.49 13.60
C ALA A 124 -6.86 6.47 13.34
N PHE A 125 -6.57 5.36 12.65
CA PHE A 125 -7.53 4.30 12.39
C PHE A 125 -8.02 3.63 13.68
N ALA A 126 -7.10 3.33 14.61
CA ALA A 126 -7.47 2.82 15.93
C ALA A 126 -8.24 3.85 16.78
N TYR A 127 -7.99 5.14 16.57
CA TYR A 127 -8.66 6.22 17.30
C TYR A 127 -10.07 6.52 16.77
N PHE A 128 -10.24 6.69 15.47
CA PHE A 128 -11.51 7.07 14.84
C PHE A 128 -12.42 5.87 14.54
N LEU A 129 -11.86 4.67 14.40
CA LEU A 129 -12.61 3.45 14.11
C LEU A 129 -12.24 2.29 15.06
N PRO A 130 -12.41 2.43 16.39
CA PRO A 130 -11.96 1.44 17.35
C PRO A 130 -12.59 0.05 17.16
N ARG A 131 -13.86 -0.03 16.76
CA ARG A 131 -14.54 -1.32 16.56
C ARG A 131 -14.07 -2.01 15.29
N THR A 132 -13.96 -1.27 14.20
CA THR A 132 -13.43 -1.80 12.95
C THR A 132 -11.97 -2.21 13.11
N ALA A 133 -11.14 -1.41 13.79
CA ALA A 133 -9.76 -1.74 14.09
C ALA A 133 -9.61 -3.01 14.94
N GLY A 134 -10.46 -3.20 15.94
CA GLY A 134 -10.47 -4.43 16.76
C GLY A 134 -10.79 -5.69 15.94
N ARG A 135 -11.76 -5.63 15.02
CA ARG A 135 -12.11 -6.76 14.14
C ARG A 135 -10.99 -7.11 13.16
N VAL A 136 -10.40 -6.10 12.53
CA VAL A 136 -9.24 -6.27 11.63
C VAL A 136 -8.05 -6.84 12.39
N GLY A 137 -7.79 -6.36 13.61
CA GLY A 137 -6.73 -6.88 14.48
C GLY A 137 -6.94 -8.34 14.88
N GLY A 138 -8.17 -8.73 15.22
CA GLY A 138 -8.50 -10.13 15.53
C GLY A 138 -8.37 -11.05 14.32
N TRP A 139 -8.78 -10.58 13.14
CA TRP A 139 -8.57 -11.32 11.89
C TRP A 139 -7.09 -11.48 11.54
N MET A 140 -6.29 -10.43 11.75
CA MET A 140 -4.84 -10.52 11.55
C MET A 140 -4.21 -11.56 12.48
N GLU A 141 -4.70 -11.67 13.72
CA GLU A 141 -4.24 -12.66 14.69
C GLU A 141 -4.62 -14.10 14.28
N GLU A 142 -5.82 -14.30 13.72
CA GLU A 142 -6.23 -15.59 13.13
C GLU A 142 -5.36 -15.98 11.92
N LEU A 143 -5.01 -14.99 11.09
CA LEU A 143 -4.14 -15.17 9.94
C LEU A 143 -2.70 -15.51 10.35
N GLU A 144 -2.17 -14.81 11.35
CA GLU A 144 -0.87 -15.07 11.97
C GLU A 144 -0.85 -16.48 12.57
N GLY A 145 -1.90 -16.90 13.27
CA GLY A 145 -2.01 -18.26 13.81
C GLY A 145 -1.98 -19.35 12.73
N THR A 146 -2.58 -19.08 11.57
CA THR A 146 -2.69 -20.05 10.47
C THR A 146 -1.41 -20.16 9.63
N TYR A 147 -0.80 -19.02 9.28
CA TYR A 147 0.31 -18.98 8.31
C TYR A 147 1.67 -18.70 8.94
N ALA A 148 1.74 -18.08 10.12
CA ALA A 148 2.98 -17.64 10.74
C ALA A 148 2.91 -17.68 12.29
N PRO A 149 2.77 -18.88 12.90
CA PRO A 149 2.51 -19.00 14.35
C PRO A 149 3.61 -18.35 15.22
N ARG A 150 4.87 -18.39 14.75
CA ARG A 150 6.01 -17.74 15.42
C ARG A 150 5.87 -16.21 15.48
N ALA A 151 5.22 -15.58 14.50
CA ALA A 151 4.98 -14.14 14.51
C ALA A 151 3.94 -13.76 15.58
N GLY A 152 2.90 -14.60 15.77
CA GLY A 152 1.88 -14.41 16.79
C GLY A 152 2.44 -14.41 18.22
N GLU A 153 3.32 -15.37 18.55
CA GLU A 153 3.96 -15.45 19.87
C GLU A 153 4.82 -14.21 20.19
N ILE A 154 5.60 -13.75 19.20
CA ILE A 154 6.44 -12.55 19.33
C ILE A 154 5.56 -11.31 19.53
N ARG A 155 4.46 -11.20 18.77
CA ARG A 155 3.51 -10.09 18.89
C ARG A 155 2.86 -10.06 20.27
N GLN A 156 2.34 -11.19 20.76
CA GLN A 156 1.68 -11.26 22.07
C GLN A 156 2.65 -10.87 23.20
N THR A 157 3.88 -11.37 23.15
CA THR A 157 4.95 -11.00 24.10
C THR A 157 5.27 -9.50 24.02
N SER A 158 5.39 -8.97 22.80
CA SER A 158 5.68 -7.55 22.58
C SER A 158 4.54 -6.64 23.06
N VAL A 159 3.28 -7.03 22.83
CA VAL A 159 2.10 -6.30 23.29
C VAL A 159 2.03 -6.28 24.81
N ALA A 160 2.33 -7.40 25.47
CA ALA A 160 2.36 -7.48 26.93
C ALA A 160 3.42 -6.52 27.53
N HIS A 161 4.64 -6.54 27.00
CA HIS A 161 5.70 -5.63 27.45
C HIS A 161 5.41 -4.17 27.13
N THR A 162 4.78 -3.89 25.98
CA THR A 162 4.38 -2.53 25.60
C THR A 162 3.31 -1.98 26.55
N ARG A 163 2.30 -2.79 26.90
CA ARG A 163 1.28 -2.38 27.89
C ARG A 163 1.90 -2.09 29.25
N MET A 164 2.84 -2.92 29.70
CA MET A 164 3.58 -2.67 30.95
C MET A 164 4.40 -1.38 30.87
N ALA A 165 5.12 -1.15 29.77
CA ALA A 165 5.91 0.07 29.57
C ALA A 165 5.04 1.34 29.52
N LEU A 166 3.86 1.27 28.90
CA LEU A 166 2.89 2.37 28.89
C LEU A 166 2.32 2.65 30.28
N GLY A 167 2.05 1.60 31.07
CA GLY A 167 1.66 1.74 32.48
C GLY A 167 2.73 2.47 33.29
N MET A 168 3.99 1.99 33.20
CA MET A 168 5.13 2.62 33.86
C MET A 168 5.34 4.09 33.44
N LEU A 169 5.11 4.41 32.17
CA LEU A 169 5.23 5.78 31.67
C LEU A 169 4.15 6.69 32.29
N GLY A 170 2.92 6.18 32.42
CA GLY A 170 1.83 6.89 33.10
C GLY A 170 2.12 7.14 34.57
N ASP A 171 2.64 6.14 35.28
CA ASP A 171 3.01 6.25 36.69
C ASP A 171 4.13 7.26 36.90
N LYS A 172 5.18 7.23 36.06
CA LYS A 172 6.27 8.21 36.09
C LYS A 172 5.83 9.62 35.75
N TYR A 173 4.86 9.78 34.85
CA TYR A 173 4.30 11.09 34.54
C TYR A 173 3.52 11.67 35.73
N ARG A 174 2.74 10.83 36.42
CA ARG A 174 2.01 11.22 37.65
C ARG A 174 2.99 11.59 38.76
N GLU A 175 4.01 10.77 39.01
CA GLU A 175 5.06 11.04 39.98
C GLU A 175 5.86 12.30 39.65
N GLY A 176 6.16 12.55 38.37
CA GLY A 176 6.83 13.77 37.91
C GLY A 176 5.98 15.03 38.13
N ARG A 177 4.66 14.94 37.93
CA ARG A 177 3.72 16.04 38.22
C ARG A 177 3.64 16.34 39.71
N GLU A 178 3.55 15.31 40.56
CA GLU A 178 3.59 15.46 42.02
C GLU A 178 4.94 16.00 42.52
N GLY A 179 6.04 15.60 41.88
CA GLY A 179 7.39 16.09 42.15
C GLY A 179 7.58 17.55 41.78
N LEU A 180 6.95 18.01 40.70
CA LEU A 180 6.91 19.41 40.29
C LEU A 180 6.12 20.27 41.29
N GLU A 181 4.94 19.82 41.72
CA GLU A 181 4.14 20.53 42.73
C GLU A 181 4.90 20.66 44.07
N LYS A 182 5.59 19.60 44.49
CA LYS A 182 6.48 19.61 45.68
C LYS A 182 7.77 20.41 45.45
N GLY A 183 8.20 20.60 44.22
CA GLY A 183 9.40 21.36 43.83
C GLY A 183 9.16 22.86 43.80
N VAL A 184 8.01 23.29 43.28
CA VAL A 184 7.59 24.70 43.29
C VAL A 184 7.50 25.23 44.72
N GLY A 185 6.95 24.46 45.66
CA GLY A 185 6.91 24.82 47.08
C GLY A 185 8.30 25.04 47.68
N ARG A 186 9.28 24.18 47.35
CA ARG A 186 10.67 24.29 47.85
C ARG A 186 11.44 25.46 47.25
N VAL A 187 11.18 25.83 46.00
CA VAL A 187 11.79 27.02 45.37
C VAL A 187 11.28 28.29 46.02
N VAL A 188 9.98 28.36 46.30
CA VAL A 188 9.37 29.50 46.98
C VAL A 188 9.89 29.62 48.41
N GLU A 189 10.03 28.50 49.13
CA GLU A 189 10.60 28.44 50.48
C GLU A 189 12.09 28.81 50.53
N GLY A 190 12.87 28.42 49.51
CA GLY A 190 14.28 28.81 49.36
C GLY A 190 14.48 30.31 49.11
N ILE A 191 13.56 30.93 48.34
CA ILE A 191 13.56 32.38 48.13
C ILE A 191 13.11 33.11 49.40
N GLU A 192 12.12 32.59 50.12
CA GLU A 192 11.61 33.16 51.38
C GLU A 192 12.67 33.12 52.49
N SER A 193 13.43 32.03 52.62
CA SER A 193 14.51 31.89 53.62
C SER A 193 15.77 32.71 53.31
N GLY A 194 16.10 32.91 52.03
CA GLY A 194 17.23 33.74 51.62
C GLY A 194 16.95 35.25 51.62
N THR A 195 15.70 35.65 51.41
CA THR A 195 15.32 37.07 51.26
C THR A 195 14.47 37.62 52.42
N GLY A 196 14.04 36.77 53.35
CA GLY A 196 13.26 37.18 54.54
C GLY A 196 11.85 37.70 54.25
N LEU A 197 11.40 37.66 52.99
CA LEU A 197 10.11 38.19 52.54
C LEU A 197 9.07 37.07 52.42
N ARG A 198 7.95 37.20 53.16
CA ARG A 198 6.83 36.23 53.15
C ARG A 198 5.97 36.33 51.90
N LEU A 199 6.43 35.71 50.81
CA LEU A 199 5.71 35.66 49.54
C LEU A 199 4.54 34.65 49.55
N SER A 200 4.62 33.61 50.40
CA SER A 200 3.60 32.56 50.54
C SER A 200 2.25 33.08 51.05
N GLY A 201 2.25 34.10 51.93
CA GLY A 201 1.05 34.74 52.45
C GLY A 201 0.45 35.81 51.53
N ALA A 202 1.27 36.49 50.73
CA ALA A 202 0.81 37.55 49.82
C ALA A 202 0.18 37.00 48.52
N LEU A 203 0.58 35.81 48.07
CA LEU A 203 0.03 35.16 46.87
C LEU A 203 -1.21 34.30 47.15
N GLY A 204 -1.68 34.23 48.41
CA GLY A 204 -2.94 33.54 48.77
C GLY A 204 -2.88 32.01 48.74
N TRP A 205 -1.70 31.39 48.62
CA TRP A 205 -1.57 29.93 48.51
C TRP A 205 -1.92 29.15 49.78
N THR A 206 -1.99 29.81 50.94
CA THR A 206 -2.47 29.19 52.18
C THR A 206 -3.98 28.92 52.17
N LYS A 207 -4.77 29.63 51.36
CA LYS A 207 -6.23 29.41 51.27
C LYS A 207 -6.58 28.11 50.54
N ALA A 208 -5.81 27.74 49.52
CA ALA A 208 -6.07 26.53 48.73
C ALA A 208 -5.85 25.22 49.51
N ARG A 209 -5.08 25.24 50.61
CA ARG A 209 -4.76 24.07 51.43
C ARG A 209 -5.79 23.80 52.55
N ASP A 210 -6.57 24.81 52.95
CA ASP A 210 -7.68 24.64 53.90
C ASP A 210 -8.97 24.21 53.21
N ASP A 211 -9.25 24.70 52.00
CA ASP A 211 -10.47 24.37 51.25
C ASP A 211 -10.53 22.88 50.82
N THR A 212 -9.37 22.23 50.62
CA THR A 212 -9.31 20.78 50.30
C THR A 212 -9.46 19.88 51.52
N LYS A 213 -9.27 20.41 52.73
CA LYS A 213 -9.42 19.64 53.98
C LYS A 213 -10.82 19.75 54.58
N SER A 214 -11.52 20.86 54.33
CA SER A 214 -12.87 21.09 54.86
C SER A 214 -13.98 20.30 54.15
N GLY A 215 -13.73 19.71 52.98
CA GLY A 215 -14.75 18.96 52.22
C GLY A 215 -14.76 17.43 52.45
N SER A 216 -13.92 16.91 53.35
CA SER A 216 -13.79 15.45 53.59
C SER A 216 -14.35 15.00 54.95
N ASP A 217 -14.82 15.90 55.80
CA ASP A 217 -15.29 15.58 57.16
C ASP A 217 -16.83 15.70 57.35
N GLU A 218 -17.60 16.06 56.31
CA GLU A 218 -19.07 16.07 56.32
C GLU A 218 -19.64 14.85 55.59
N ASP A 219 -19.51 13.64 56.15
CA ASP A 219 -20.44 12.54 55.80
C ASP A 219 -20.60 11.44 56.87
N HIS A 220 -20.21 11.70 58.11
CA HIS A 220 -20.39 10.75 59.22
C HIS A 220 -20.90 11.44 60.49
N ASN A 221 -22.11 11.99 60.45
CA ASN A 221 -23.02 11.92 61.60
C ASN A 221 -24.44 12.36 61.18
N HIS A 222 -25.36 11.42 60.99
CA HIS A 222 -26.77 11.58 61.38
C HIS A 222 -27.44 10.19 61.37
N GLU A 223 -27.97 9.84 62.55
CA GLU A 223 -28.98 8.80 62.81
C GLU A 223 -30.19 8.85 61.86
#